data_AF-A0A1S6FG80-F1
#
_entry.id   AF-A0A1S6FG80-F1
#
_cell.length_a   1.000
_cell.length_b   1.000
_cell.length_c   1.000
_cell.angle_alpha   90.00
_cell.angle_beta   90.00
_cell.angle_gamma   90.00
#
_symmetry.space_group_name_H-M   'P 1'
#
loop_
_entity.id
_entity.type
_entity.pdbx_description
1 polymer ?
#
loop_
_entity_poly.entity_id
_entity_poly.type
_entity_poly.pdbx_seq_one_letter_code
_entity_poly.pdbx_strand_id
1 'polypeptide(L)'
;MQTLANTPSAVPNFGAGHPSEPVIEHMTRQPGIQRVPNLKVAMFIGKRFLEPELCQLLMLQIDAKRRPSTIADANGDYAFRTSETCDLDPNDAMVMELKRRITALTGIDPAHGEPMQGQRYEVGQEFKAHTDYFEPSGADYERYCSVSGQRTWTVMLYLNEVEAGGVTRFKAIDKMVDPEAGKVLAWNNLRANGTPNPSTIHHAMKVRAGTKYVITQWYRERPWGW
;
A
#
# COMPACT_ATOMS: atom_id res chain seq x y z
N MET A 1 -15.58 34.06 -28.15
CA MET A 1 -14.84 32.85 -27.68
C MET A 1 -14.92 32.82 -26.17
N GLN A 2 -15.82 32.00 -25.62
CA GLN A 2 -15.87 31.76 -24.17
C GLN A 2 -14.82 30.72 -23.83
N THR A 3 -13.86 31.12 -23.00
CA THR A 3 -12.87 30.25 -22.36
C THR A 3 -13.62 29.28 -21.46
N LEU A 4 -13.67 28.00 -21.84
CA LEU A 4 -14.17 26.93 -20.98
C LEU A 4 -13.21 26.82 -19.79
N ALA A 5 -13.65 27.27 -18.62
CA ALA A 5 -13.00 26.96 -17.37
C ALA A 5 -13.08 25.43 -17.19
N ASN A 6 -11.94 24.75 -17.23
CA ASN A 6 -11.84 23.35 -16.83
C ASN A 6 -12.15 23.27 -15.33
N THR A 7 -13.40 22.96 -15.00
CA THR A 7 -13.76 22.52 -13.65
C THR A 7 -12.93 21.27 -13.36
N PRO A 8 -12.12 21.22 -12.29
CA PRO A 8 -11.44 19.99 -11.93
C PRO A 8 -12.51 18.91 -11.75
N SER A 9 -12.42 17.84 -12.54
CA SER A 9 -13.32 16.70 -12.44
C SER A 9 -13.32 16.22 -10.99
N ALA A 10 -14.51 16.07 -10.40
CA ALA A 10 -14.64 15.59 -9.03
C ALA A 10 -13.90 14.24 -8.92
N VAL A 11 -13.06 14.09 -7.90
CA VAL A 11 -12.40 12.81 -7.64
C VAL A 11 -13.49 11.75 -7.44
N PRO A 12 -13.46 10.63 -8.18
CA PRO A 12 -14.48 9.61 -8.03
C PRO A 12 -14.47 9.03 -6.61
N ASN A 13 -15.63 8.53 -6.18
CA ASN A 13 -15.78 7.81 -4.92
C ASN A 13 -16.31 6.40 -5.21
N PHE A 14 -15.45 5.40 -5.03
CA PHE A 14 -15.76 3.98 -5.21
C PHE A 14 -15.98 3.25 -3.88
N GLY A 15 -16.31 3.99 -2.81
CA GLY A 15 -16.50 3.47 -1.46
C GLY A 15 -15.27 2.68 -0.98
N ALA A 16 -15.48 1.43 -0.59
CA ALA A 16 -14.42 0.51 -0.15
C ALA A 16 -13.50 -0.01 -1.27
N GLY A 17 -13.80 0.29 -2.54
CA GLY A 17 -13.10 -0.32 -3.68
C GLY A 17 -13.48 -1.78 -3.96
N HIS A 18 -14.63 -2.23 -3.44
CA HIS A 18 -15.30 -3.47 -3.79
C HIS A 18 -16.78 -3.17 -4.12
N PRO A 19 -17.34 -3.59 -5.28
CA PRO A 19 -16.69 -4.33 -6.38
C PRO A 19 -15.49 -3.56 -6.97
N SER A 20 -14.53 -4.30 -7.51
CA SER A 20 -13.20 -3.75 -7.82
C SER A 20 -13.07 -3.17 -9.22
N GLU A 21 -14.02 -3.50 -10.09
CA GLU A 21 -14.07 -3.14 -11.49
C GLU A 21 -13.98 -1.62 -11.70
N PRO A 22 -14.71 -0.76 -10.95
CA PRO A 22 -14.60 0.70 -11.11
C PRO A 22 -13.21 1.24 -10.76
N VAL A 23 -12.59 0.71 -9.70
CA VAL A 23 -11.23 1.08 -9.27
C VAL A 23 -10.20 0.66 -10.32
N ILE A 24 -10.34 -0.55 -10.87
CA ILE A 24 -9.49 -1.08 -11.94
C ILE A 24 -9.61 -0.22 -13.21
N GLU A 25 -10.82 0.12 -13.62
CA GLU A 25 -11.09 0.94 -14.80
C GLU A 25 -10.49 2.34 -14.64
N HIS A 26 -10.68 2.95 -13.47
CA HIS A 26 -10.12 4.26 -13.13
C HIS A 26 -8.59 4.26 -13.19
N MET A 27 -7.92 3.35 -12.48
CA MET A 27 -6.45 3.27 -12.47
C MET A 27 -5.86 2.93 -13.83
N THR A 28 -6.56 2.15 -14.66
CA THR A 28 -6.12 1.84 -16.04
C THR A 28 -6.04 3.08 -16.92
N ARG A 29 -6.86 4.11 -16.62
CA ARG A 29 -6.87 5.39 -17.35
C ARG A 29 -5.89 6.43 -16.80
N GLN A 30 -5.26 6.17 -15.65
CA GLN A 30 -4.34 7.12 -15.03
C GLN A 30 -3.02 7.21 -15.80
N PRO A 31 -2.58 8.42 -16.21
CA PRO A 31 -1.30 8.60 -16.89
C PRO A 31 -0.13 8.07 -16.06
N GLY A 32 0.78 7.34 -16.69
CA GLY A 32 1.98 6.80 -16.03
C GLY A 32 1.73 5.58 -15.14
N ILE A 33 0.49 5.10 -15.03
CA ILE A 33 0.12 3.89 -14.29
C ILE A 33 -0.03 2.72 -15.26
N GLN A 34 0.65 1.62 -14.98
CA GLN A 34 0.64 0.41 -15.80
C GLN A 34 0.00 -0.73 -15.04
N ARG A 35 -0.99 -1.39 -15.64
CA ARG A 35 -1.53 -2.64 -15.12
C ARG A 35 -0.55 -3.78 -15.39
N VAL A 36 -0.23 -4.58 -14.37
CA VAL A 36 0.53 -5.82 -14.55
C VAL A 36 -0.34 -6.83 -15.30
N PRO A 37 0.13 -7.42 -16.42
CA PRO A 37 -0.65 -8.33 -17.25
C PRO A 37 -0.77 -9.71 -16.58
N ASN A 38 -1.58 -9.80 -15.54
CA ASN A 38 -1.85 -11.02 -14.80
C ASN A 38 -3.34 -11.16 -14.50
N LEU A 39 -3.88 -12.37 -14.71
CA LEU A 39 -5.31 -12.65 -14.50
C LEU A 39 -5.66 -12.94 -13.03
N LYS A 40 -4.67 -13.31 -12.21
CA LYS A 40 -4.90 -13.71 -10.81
C LYS A 40 -4.98 -12.52 -9.86
N VAL A 41 -4.36 -11.39 -10.21
CA VAL A 41 -4.27 -10.20 -9.35
C VAL A 41 -4.47 -8.95 -10.20
N ALA A 42 -5.41 -8.09 -9.80
CA ALA A 42 -5.45 -6.72 -10.29
C ALA A 42 -4.35 -5.92 -9.58
N MET A 43 -3.24 -5.68 -10.30
CA MET A 43 -2.08 -4.94 -9.79
C MET A 43 -1.67 -3.85 -10.78
N PHE A 44 -1.28 -2.70 -10.22
CA PHE A 44 -0.85 -1.53 -10.95
C PHE A 44 0.49 -1.04 -10.41
N ILE A 45 1.34 -0.52 -11.30
CA ILE A 45 2.64 0.05 -10.98
C ILE A 45 2.76 1.41 -11.67
N GLY A 46 3.15 2.44 -10.93
CA GLY A 46 3.49 3.75 -11.45
C GLY A 46 4.91 4.15 -11.06
N LYS A 47 5.71 4.63 -12.01
CA LYS A 47 7.05 5.19 -11.71
C LYS A 47 6.92 6.70 -11.50
N ARG A 48 7.74 7.27 -10.60
CA ARG A 48 7.77 8.72 -10.32
C ARG A 48 6.38 9.29 -9.97
N PHE A 49 5.62 8.54 -9.17
CA PHE A 49 4.33 9.00 -8.64
C PHE A 49 4.51 10.08 -7.56
N LEU A 50 5.60 10.01 -6.80
CA LEU A 50 6.04 11.07 -5.91
C LEU A 50 7.36 11.67 -6.43
N GLU A 51 7.52 12.97 -6.19
CA GLU A 51 8.76 13.68 -6.42
C GLU A 51 9.82 13.28 -5.38
N PRO A 52 11.13 13.29 -5.73
CA PRO A 52 12.20 12.93 -4.80
C PRO A 52 12.20 13.73 -3.50
N GLU A 53 11.87 15.02 -3.56
CA GLU A 53 11.84 15.93 -2.41
C GLU A 53 10.78 15.49 -1.39
N LEU A 54 9.57 15.15 -1.86
CA LEU A 54 8.50 14.64 -1.00
C LEU A 54 8.89 13.28 -0.40
N CYS A 55 9.56 12.42 -1.17
CA CYS A 55 10.06 11.16 -0.64
C CYS A 55 11.07 11.36 0.50
N GLN A 56 11.99 12.31 0.37
CA GLN A 56 12.98 12.63 1.41
C GLN A 56 12.30 13.13 2.69
N LEU A 57 11.33 14.03 2.59
CA LEU A 57 10.61 14.55 3.75
C LEU A 57 9.83 13.45 4.49
N LEU A 58 9.18 12.56 3.74
CA LEU A 58 8.48 11.40 4.31
C LEU A 58 9.46 10.45 5.02
N MET A 59 10.66 10.22 4.46
CA MET A 59 11.69 9.41 5.14
C MET A 59 12.15 10.04 6.45
N LEU A 60 12.38 11.37 6.49
CA LEU A 60 12.73 12.07 7.72
C LEU A 60 11.65 11.95 8.79
N GLN A 61 10.38 12.03 8.40
CA GLN A 61 9.25 11.84 9.32
C GLN A 61 9.19 10.41 9.88
N ILE A 62 9.42 9.40 9.04
CA ILE A 62 9.52 8.00 9.47
C ILE A 62 10.67 7.88 10.47
N ASP A 63 11.85 8.41 10.15
CA ASP A 63 13.02 8.29 11.00
C ASP A 63 12.84 8.90 12.38
N ALA A 64 12.11 10.01 12.47
CA ALA A 64 11.82 10.71 13.73
C ALA A 64 10.87 9.94 14.67
N LYS A 65 10.03 9.04 14.15
CA LYS A 65 8.92 8.42 14.90
C LYS A 65 8.89 6.88 14.82
N ARG A 66 9.84 6.26 14.13
CA ARG A 66 9.88 4.81 13.95
C ARG A 66 10.08 4.06 15.28
N ARG A 67 9.52 2.87 15.33
CA ARG A 67 9.64 1.90 16.43
C ARG A 67 9.66 0.47 15.86
N PRO A 68 10.15 -0.54 16.59
CA PRO A 68 10.09 -1.93 16.11
C PRO A 68 8.68 -2.31 15.65
N SER A 69 8.56 -2.97 14.50
CA SER A 69 7.26 -3.36 13.96
C SER A 69 6.63 -4.47 14.78
N THR A 70 5.31 -4.43 14.92
CA THR A 70 4.52 -5.56 15.41
C THR A 70 3.81 -6.26 14.24
N ILE A 71 3.41 -7.50 14.45
CA ILE A 71 2.60 -8.30 13.51
C ILE A 71 1.33 -8.67 14.26
N ALA A 72 0.18 -8.68 13.56
CA ALA A 72 -1.06 -9.17 14.14
C ALA A 72 -0.90 -10.65 14.53
N ASP A 73 -0.51 -11.50 13.56
CA ASP A 73 -0.36 -12.94 13.76
C ASP A 73 1.09 -13.32 14.08
N ALA A 74 1.61 -12.79 15.19
CA ALA A 74 2.90 -13.22 15.69
C ALA A 74 2.75 -14.60 16.34
N ASN A 75 2.98 -15.67 15.58
CA ASN A 75 3.13 -17.06 16.09
C ASN A 75 4.37 -17.23 17.03
N GLY A 76 4.78 -16.18 17.75
CA GLY A 76 6.03 -16.09 18.51
C GLY A 76 7.28 -15.82 17.68
N ASP A 77 7.17 -15.77 16.34
CA ASP A 77 8.30 -15.54 15.44
C ASP A 77 8.55 -14.03 15.20
N TYR A 78 9.26 -13.39 16.12
CA TYR A 78 9.72 -12.01 15.95
C TYR A 78 10.65 -11.82 14.74
N ALA A 79 11.17 -12.89 14.12
CA ALA A 79 11.95 -12.80 12.89
C ALA A 79 11.06 -12.79 11.63
N PHE A 80 9.73 -12.87 11.77
CA PHE A 80 8.81 -12.84 10.63
C PHE A 80 8.74 -11.46 9.96
N ARG A 81 8.78 -10.40 10.77
CA ARG A 81 8.91 -9.01 10.32
C ARG A 81 9.91 -8.31 11.22
N THR A 82 11.02 -7.89 10.63
CA THR A 82 12.13 -7.29 11.38
C THR A 82 12.32 -5.81 11.08
N SER A 83 11.35 -5.16 10.44
CA SER A 83 11.40 -3.73 10.12
C SER A 83 11.04 -2.84 11.31
N GLU A 84 11.27 -1.54 11.16
CA GLU A 84 10.71 -0.50 12.01
C GLU A 84 9.47 0.12 11.32
N THR A 85 8.46 0.52 12.09
CA THR A 85 7.20 1.13 11.61
C THR A 85 6.96 2.48 12.28
N CYS A 86 6.33 3.39 11.56
CA CYS A 86 5.82 4.67 12.02
C CYS A 86 4.38 4.82 11.51
N ASP A 87 3.41 5.09 12.38
CA ASP A 87 2.09 5.54 11.93
C ASP A 87 2.18 7.03 11.62
N LEU A 88 1.82 7.40 10.40
CA LEU A 88 1.89 8.79 9.94
C LEU A 88 0.69 9.56 10.49
N ASP A 89 0.93 10.77 11.02
CA ASP A 89 -0.11 11.62 11.57
C ASP A 89 -1.04 12.09 10.45
N PRO A 90 -2.34 11.74 10.46
CA PRO A 90 -3.27 12.11 9.39
C PRO A 90 -3.52 13.62 9.28
N ASN A 91 -3.15 14.41 10.30
CA ASN A 91 -3.29 15.86 10.29
C ASN A 91 -2.02 16.59 9.80
N ASP A 92 -0.93 15.86 9.56
CA ASP A 92 0.27 16.43 8.96
C ASP A 92 0.01 16.80 7.49
N ALA A 93 0.37 18.02 7.09
CA ALA A 93 0.07 18.54 5.75
C ALA A 93 0.65 17.67 4.62
N MET A 94 1.82 17.06 4.81
CA MET A 94 2.43 16.17 3.82
C MET A 94 1.66 14.85 3.71
N VAL A 95 1.20 14.34 4.84
CA VAL A 95 0.40 13.12 4.92
C VAL A 95 -0.98 13.34 4.30
N MET A 96 -1.59 14.52 4.52
CA MET A 96 -2.83 14.92 3.86
C MET A 96 -2.67 15.02 2.33
N GLU A 97 -1.57 15.60 1.85
CA GLU A 97 -1.29 15.67 0.41
C GLU A 97 -1.04 14.29 -0.18
N LEU A 98 -0.29 13.42 0.50
CA LEU A 98 -0.10 12.03 0.09
C LEU A 98 -1.44 11.29 0.00
N LYS A 99 -2.29 11.45 1.02
CA LYS A 99 -3.64 10.88 1.05
C LYS A 99 -4.47 11.36 -0.14
N ARG A 100 -4.46 12.66 -0.44
CA ARG A 100 -5.15 13.25 -1.59
C ARG A 100 -4.67 12.64 -2.92
N ARG A 101 -3.37 12.44 -3.10
CA ARG A 101 -2.80 11.82 -4.31
C ARG A 101 -3.19 10.35 -4.44
N ILE A 102 -3.15 9.57 -3.36
CA ILE A 102 -3.59 8.17 -3.36
C ILE A 102 -5.10 8.08 -3.65
N THR A 103 -5.93 8.96 -3.09
CA THR A 103 -7.36 9.02 -3.41
C THR A 103 -7.58 9.40 -4.87
N ALA A 104 -6.82 10.34 -5.44
CA ALA A 104 -6.92 10.65 -6.86
C ALA A 104 -6.51 9.47 -7.77
N LEU A 105 -5.47 8.73 -7.38
CA LEU A 105 -5.01 7.52 -8.08
C LEU A 105 -6.08 6.42 -8.07
N THR A 106 -6.65 6.12 -6.89
CA THR A 106 -7.49 4.93 -6.68
C THR A 106 -8.99 5.21 -6.85
N GLY A 107 -9.43 6.43 -6.54
CA GLY A 107 -10.85 6.77 -6.38
C GLY A 107 -11.53 6.11 -5.18
N ILE A 108 -10.78 5.43 -4.31
CA ILE A 108 -11.32 4.78 -3.11
C ILE A 108 -11.56 5.84 -2.03
N ASP A 109 -12.69 5.74 -1.34
CA ASP A 109 -13.07 6.71 -0.31
C ASP A 109 -12.02 6.72 0.82
N PRO A 110 -11.42 7.87 1.14
CA PRO A 110 -10.47 8.00 2.24
C PRO A 110 -11.02 7.61 3.62
N ALA A 111 -12.34 7.55 3.81
CA ALA A 111 -12.97 7.07 5.04
C ALA A 111 -12.73 5.57 5.27
N HIS A 112 -12.42 4.80 4.22
CA HIS A 112 -12.10 3.38 4.30
C HIS A 112 -10.61 3.10 4.54
N GLY A 113 -9.75 4.12 4.52
CA GLY A 113 -8.31 3.96 4.70
C GLY A 113 -7.92 3.83 6.17
N GLU A 114 -7.11 2.81 6.48
CA GLU A 114 -6.36 2.76 7.75
C GLU A 114 -5.36 3.94 7.83
N PRO A 115 -4.85 4.30 9.02
CA PRO A 115 -3.70 5.21 9.12
C PRO A 115 -2.53 4.71 8.27
N MET A 116 -1.93 5.60 7.46
CA MET A 116 -0.79 5.23 6.63
C MET A 116 0.39 4.83 7.51
N GLN A 117 1.04 3.73 7.16
CA GLN A 117 2.22 3.24 7.86
C GLN A 117 3.46 3.49 7.03
N GLY A 118 4.42 4.24 7.56
CA GLY A 118 5.79 4.27 7.07
C GLY A 118 6.59 3.12 7.66
N GLN A 119 7.44 2.49 6.86
CA GLN A 119 8.28 1.38 7.28
C GLN A 119 9.72 1.55 6.80
N ARG A 120 10.67 1.11 7.63
CA ARG A 120 12.11 1.16 7.38
C ARG A 120 12.73 -0.21 7.56
N TYR A 121 13.60 -0.59 6.62
CA TYR A 121 14.33 -1.85 6.63
C TYR A 121 15.83 -1.59 6.48
N GLU A 122 16.60 -2.01 7.47
CA GLU A 122 18.07 -2.07 7.43
C GLU A 122 18.58 -3.31 6.70
N VAL A 123 19.88 -3.32 6.43
CA VAL A 123 20.59 -4.50 5.93
C VAL A 123 20.23 -5.74 6.76
N GLY A 124 19.81 -6.80 6.07
CA GLY A 124 19.39 -8.06 6.64
C GLY A 124 17.91 -8.13 7.05
N GLN A 125 17.23 -7.00 7.23
CA GLN A 125 15.82 -6.97 7.62
C GLN A 125 14.90 -7.34 6.45
N GLU A 126 13.80 -8.01 6.76
CA GLU A 126 12.78 -8.45 5.80
C GLU A 126 11.38 -8.47 6.43
N PHE A 127 10.38 -8.68 5.58
CA PHE A 127 9.06 -9.13 6.01
C PHE A 127 8.70 -10.36 5.19
N LYS A 128 8.72 -11.54 5.83
CA LYS A 128 8.49 -12.85 5.20
C LYS A 128 7.17 -12.86 4.41
N ALA A 129 7.04 -13.85 3.52
CA ALA A 129 5.89 -13.98 2.65
C ALA A 129 4.56 -13.95 3.42
N HIS A 130 3.71 -12.97 3.12
CA HIS A 130 2.42 -12.76 3.77
C HIS A 130 1.40 -12.20 2.79
N THR A 131 0.15 -12.12 3.23
CA THR A 131 -0.93 -11.39 2.56
C THR A 131 -1.36 -10.24 3.45
N ASP A 132 -1.88 -9.17 2.85
CA ASP A 132 -2.33 -8.01 3.61
C ASP A 132 -3.72 -8.20 4.21
N TYR A 133 -4.54 -9.08 3.64
CA TYR A 133 -5.82 -9.46 4.22
C TYR A 133 -5.63 -10.25 5.52
N PHE A 134 -6.61 -10.17 6.41
CA PHE A 134 -6.69 -11.00 7.60
C PHE A 134 -7.20 -12.40 7.23
N GLU A 135 -6.48 -13.46 7.59
CA GLU A 135 -6.90 -14.84 7.29
C GLU A 135 -8.22 -15.17 8.00
N PRO A 136 -9.32 -15.52 7.30
CA PRO A 136 -10.63 -15.75 7.93
C PRO A 136 -10.67 -16.79 9.06
N SER A 137 -9.73 -17.73 9.05
CA SER A 137 -9.58 -18.76 10.08
C SER A 137 -8.56 -18.40 11.19
N GLY A 138 -7.90 -17.25 11.09
CA GLY A 138 -6.89 -16.78 12.04
C GLY A 138 -7.51 -16.04 13.23
N ALA A 139 -6.82 -16.09 14.38
CA ALA A 139 -7.27 -15.48 15.63
C ALA A 139 -7.50 -13.96 15.53
N ASP A 140 -6.76 -13.30 14.64
CA ASP A 140 -6.85 -11.87 14.39
C ASP A 140 -8.07 -11.43 13.60
N TYR A 141 -8.68 -12.35 12.85
CA TYR A 141 -9.78 -11.99 11.96
C TYR A 141 -10.95 -11.40 12.73
N GLU A 142 -11.41 -12.06 13.79
CA GLU A 142 -12.52 -11.56 14.61
C GLU A 142 -12.15 -10.21 15.25
N ARG A 143 -10.92 -10.09 15.76
CA ARG A 143 -10.45 -8.88 16.42
C ARG A 143 -10.44 -7.68 15.47
N TYR A 144 -9.79 -7.80 14.32
CA TYR A 144 -9.55 -6.65 13.45
C TYR A 144 -10.66 -6.44 12.40
N CYS A 145 -11.36 -7.49 11.98
CA CYS A 145 -12.42 -7.41 10.96
C CYS A 145 -13.83 -7.20 11.53
N SER A 146 -14.04 -7.28 12.85
CA SER A 146 -15.35 -7.03 13.46
C SER A 146 -15.88 -5.62 13.18
N VAL A 147 -15.03 -4.59 13.28
CA VAL A 147 -15.44 -3.19 13.09
C VAL A 147 -15.38 -2.79 11.61
N SER A 148 -14.20 -2.86 10.98
CA SER A 148 -14.00 -2.32 9.62
C SER A 148 -14.01 -3.36 8.50
N GLY A 149 -14.26 -4.64 8.80
CA GLY A 149 -14.32 -5.72 7.80
C GLY A 149 -12.95 -6.16 7.31
N GLN A 150 -12.86 -6.72 6.11
CA GLN A 150 -11.60 -7.15 5.49
C GLN A 150 -10.85 -5.97 4.82
N ARG A 151 -9.56 -6.14 4.54
CA ARG A 151 -8.79 -5.23 3.68
C ARG A 151 -9.09 -5.48 2.20
N THR A 152 -9.51 -4.45 1.47
CA THR A 152 -9.91 -4.52 0.07
C THR A 152 -8.74 -4.26 -0.87
N TRP A 153 -8.02 -3.16 -0.68
CA TRP A 153 -6.88 -2.74 -1.50
C TRP A 153 -5.68 -2.38 -0.65
N THR A 154 -4.50 -2.58 -1.22
CA THR A 154 -3.24 -2.03 -0.70
C THR A 154 -2.65 -1.08 -1.72
N VAL A 155 -2.17 0.07 -1.25
CA VAL A 155 -1.28 0.96 -2.00
C VAL A 155 0.04 1.06 -1.24
N MET A 156 1.15 0.75 -1.92
CA MET A 156 2.49 0.80 -1.34
C MET A 156 3.38 1.73 -2.18
N LEU A 157 4.13 2.60 -1.51
CA LEU A 157 5.06 3.54 -2.14
C LEU A 157 6.48 3.20 -1.72
N TYR A 158 7.39 3.13 -2.67
CA TYR A 158 8.83 3.17 -2.40
C TYR A 158 9.27 4.62 -2.26
N LEU A 159 9.96 4.95 -1.17
CA LEU A 159 10.47 6.31 -0.94
C LEU A 159 11.92 6.48 -1.42
N ASN A 160 12.64 5.39 -1.63
CA ASN A 160 14.00 5.44 -2.13
C ASN A 160 14.34 4.27 -3.05
N GLU A 161 15.41 4.46 -3.82
CA GLU A 161 16.15 3.35 -4.43
C GLU A 161 17.03 2.71 -3.36
N VAL A 162 17.16 1.39 -3.41
CA VAL A 162 17.95 0.59 -2.46
C VAL A 162 19.17 0.07 -3.19
N GLU A 163 20.35 0.24 -2.61
CA GLU A 163 21.62 -0.13 -3.24
C GLU A 163 21.68 -1.61 -3.63
N ALA A 164 21.21 -2.52 -2.76
CA ALA A 164 21.02 -3.92 -3.13
C ALA A 164 19.93 -4.61 -2.29
N GLY A 165 19.16 -5.50 -2.92
CA GLY A 165 18.09 -6.24 -2.25
C GLY A 165 16.82 -5.40 -2.06
N GLY A 166 16.03 -5.69 -1.02
CA GLY A 166 14.83 -4.90 -0.69
C GLY A 166 13.64 -5.05 -1.66
N VAL A 167 13.73 -5.95 -2.64
CA VAL A 167 12.69 -6.23 -3.64
C VAL A 167 11.40 -6.69 -2.98
N THR A 168 10.25 -6.20 -3.44
CA THR A 168 8.95 -6.82 -3.11
C THR A 168 8.65 -7.89 -4.16
N ARG A 169 8.58 -9.15 -3.70
CA ARG A 169 8.34 -10.33 -4.55
C ARG A 169 6.94 -10.88 -4.33
N PHE A 170 6.11 -10.85 -5.37
CA PHE A 170 4.80 -11.52 -5.40
C PHE A 170 4.98 -12.92 -6.00
N LYS A 171 5.08 -13.93 -5.12
CA LYS A 171 5.47 -15.29 -5.50
C LYS A 171 4.47 -15.97 -6.43
N ALA A 172 3.17 -15.81 -6.16
CA ALA A 172 2.11 -16.54 -6.88
C ALA A 172 1.88 -16.06 -8.34
N ILE A 173 2.39 -14.87 -8.67
CA ILE A 173 2.29 -14.26 -10.01
C ILE A 173 3.65 -14.05 -10.68
N ASP A 174 4.72 -14.57 -10.08
CA ASP A 174 6.12 -14.43 -10.52
C ASP A 174 6.52 -12.98 -10.85
N LYS A 175 6.12 -12.04 -9.98
CA LYS A 175 6.42 -10.62 -10.14
C LYS A 175 7.40 -10.16 -9.08
N MET A 176 8.51 -9.59 -9.52
CA MET A 176 9.43 -8.83 -8.68
C MET A 176 9.29 -7.34 -9.01
N VAL A 177 9.33 -6.51 -7.97
CA VAL A 177 9.29 -5.06 -8.12
C VAL A 177 10.41 -4.45 -7.28
N ASP A 178 11.42 -3.92 -7.98
CA ASP A 178 12.56 -3.27 -7.36
C ASP A 178 12.14 -1.96 -6.66
N PRO A 179 12.82 -1.58 -5.57
CA PRO A 179 12.65 -0.28 -4.96
C PRO A 179 13.19 0.83 -5.89
N GLU A 180 12.35 1.77 -6.28
CA GLU A 180 12.74 3.01 -6.97
C GLU A 180 12.04 4.17 -6.28
N ALA A 181 12.73 5.28 -6.02
CA ALA A 181 12.14 6.44 -5.35
C ALA A 181 10.87 6.93 -6.06
N GLY A 182 9.81 7.14 -5.30
CA GLY A 182 8.52 7.61 -5.79
C GLY A 182 7.73 6.57 -6.61
N LYS A 183 8.15 5.29 -6.65
CA LYS A 183 7.36 4.24 -7.32
C LYS A 183 6.16 3.83 -6.46
N VAL A 184 4.97 3.77 -7.05
CA VAL A 184 3.74 3.30 -6.41
C VAL A 184 3.34 1.93 -6.95
N LEU A 185 2.85 1.07 -6.06
CA LEU A 185 2.21 -0.21 -6.34
C LEU A 185 0.79 -0.14 -5.76
N ALA A 186 -0.20 -0.64 -6.48
CA ALA A 186 -1.54 -0.83 -5.95
C ALA A 186 -2.06 -2.21 -6.34
N TRP A 187 -2.65 -2.96 -5.41
CA TRP A 187 -3.25 -4.26 -5.71
C TRP A 187 -4.51 -4.53 -4.90
N ASN A 188 -5.41 -5.31 -5.50
CA ASN A 188 -6.64 -5.77 -4.86
C ASN A 188 -6.37 -7.05 -4.05
N ASN A 189 -6.71 -7.03 -2.75
CA ASN A 189 -6.57 -8.14 -1.81
C ASN A 189 -7.72 -9.15 -1.87
N LEU A 190 -8.80 -8.84 -2.58
CA LEU A 190 -9.99 -9.67 -2.76
C LEU A 190 -10.10 -10.20 -4.19
N ARG A 191 -10.85 -11.29 -4.32
CA ARG A 191 -11.38 -11.79 -5.59
C ARG A 191 -12.67 -11.05 -5.95
N ALA A 192 -13.16 -11.24 -7.17
CA ALA A 192 -14.42 -10.67 -7.63
C ALA A 192 -15.62 -11.05 -6.75
N ASN A 193 -15.60 -12.23 -6.13
CA ASN A 193 -16.64 -12.69 -5.20
C ASN A 193 -16.45 -12.17 -3.75
N GLY A 194 -15.54 -11.23 -3.51
CA GLY A 194 -15.26 -10.64 -2.19
C GLY A 194 -14.39 -11.51 -1.27
N THR A 195 -14.04 -12.74 -1.65
CA THR A 195 -13.16 -13.59 -0.81
C THR A 195 -11.70 -13.15 -0.91
N PRO A 196 -10.87 -13.37 0.14
CA PRO A 196 -9.44 -13.08 0.09
C PRO A 196 -8.72 -13.72 -1.09
N ASN A 197 -7.80 -12.98 -1.71
CA ASN A 197 -7.04 -13.44 -2.87
C ASN A 197 -5.62 -13.89 -2.46
N PRO A 198 -5.34 -15.20 -2.31
CA PRO A 198 -4.03 -15.71 -1.91
C PRO A 198 -2.94 -15.46 -2.96
N SER A 199 -3.30 -15.06 -4.19
CA SER A 199 -2.33 -14.71 -5.23
C SER A 199 -1.60 -13.40 -4.94
N THR A 200 -2.04 -12.62 -3.95
CA THR A 200 -1.35 -11.41 -3.48
C THR A 200 -0.23 -11.69 -2.48
N ILE A 201 0.05 -12.96 -2.18
CA ILE A 201 1.15 -13.33 -1.28
C ILE A 201 2.47 -12.72 -1.75
N HIS A 202 3.07 -11.92 -0.88
CA HIS A 202 4.26 -11.14 -1.20
C HIS A 202 5.26 -11.09 -0.05
N HIS A 203 6.53 -10.91 -0.41
CA HIS A 203 7.68 -10.91 0.49
C HIS A 203 8.46 -9.61 0.26
N ALA A 204 8.64 -8.80 1.31
CA ALA A 204 9.65 -7.75 1.29
C ALA A 204 11.02 -8.40 1.54
N MET A 205 11.73 -8.73 0.47
CA MET A 205 12.99 -9.47 0.52
C MET A 205 14.06 -8.67 1.27
N LYS A 206 15.03 -9.39 1.85
CA LYS A 206 16.16 -8.81 2.60
C LYS A 206 16.82 -7.65 1.85
N VAL A 207 17.03 -6.56 2.57
CA VAL A 207 17.98 -5.52 2.15
C VAL A 207 19.39 -6.11 2.25
N ARG A 208 20.20 -5.92 1.21
CA ARG A 208 21.57 -6.43 1.12
C ARG A 208 22.60 -5.31 1.23
N ALA A 209 22.28 -4.11 0.77
CA ALA A 209 23.04 -2.88 0.98
C ALA A 209 22.10 -1.66 0.99
N GLY A 210 22.49 -0.62 1.70
CA GLY A 210 21.66 0.57 1.96
C GLY A 210 20.51 0.31 2.94
N THR A 211 19.47 1.13 2.84
CA THR A 211 18.25 1.06 3.68
C THR A 211 17.04 1.18 2.76
N LYS A 212 15.92 0.51 3.08
CA LYS A 212 14.65 0.61 2.33
C LYS A 212 13.61 1.36 3.14
N TYR A 213 12.91 2.29 2.50
CA TYR A 213 11.77 3.00 3.05
C TYR A 213 10.54 2.79 2.17
N VAL A 214 9.41 2.46 2.80
CA VAL A 214 8.11 2.37 2.13
C VAL A 214 7.00 3.01 2.95
N ILE A 215 5.93 3.42 2.29
CA ILE A 215 4.63 3.74 2.94
C ILE A 215 3.59 2.77 2.43
N THR A 216 2.72 2.29 3.32
CA THR A 216 1.59 1.45 2.98
C THR A 216 0.28 2.08 3.44
N GLN A 217 -0.69 2.15 2.54
CA GLN A 217 -2.08 2.48 2.79
C GLN A 217 -2.93 1.22 2.54
N TRP A 218 -3.62 0.76 3.57
CA TRP A 218 -4.63 -0.30 3.43
C TRP A 218 -6.03 0.31 3.44
N TYR A 219 -6.93 -0.25 2.64
CA TYR A 219 -8.35 0.11 2.60
C TYR A 219 -9.22 -1.02 3.14
N ARG A 220 -10.36 -0.67 3.73
CA ARG A 220 -11.26 -1.57 4.45
C ARG A 220 -12.63 -1.67 3.80
N GLU A 221 -13.34 -2.78 4.02
CA GLU A 221 -14.71 -3.00 3.52
C GLU A 221 -15.72 -2.00 4.11
N ARG A 222 -15.52 -1.59 5.37
CA ARG A 222 -16.33 -0.58 6.06
C ARG A 222 -15.44 0.60 6.46
N PRO A 223 -16.02 1.79 6.70
CA PRO A 223 -15.26 2.94 7.18
C PRO A 223 -14.35 2.58 8.35
N TRP A 224 -13.15 3.16 8.36
CA TRP A 224 -12.21 3.01 9.46
C TRP A 224 -12.78 3.68 10.71
N GLY A 225 -12.90 2.90 11.79
CA GLY A 225 -13.63 3.30 12.99
C GLY A 225 -12.93 2.94 14.29
N TRP A 226 -11.60 2.82 14.25
CA TRP A 226 -10.74 2.57 15.41
C TRP A 226 -9.95 3.82 15.77
#